data_AF-F4CIP0-F1
#
_entry.id   AF-F4CIP0-F1
#
_cell.length_a   1.000
_cell.length_b   1.000
_cell.length_c   1.000
_cell.angle_alpha   90.00
_cell.angle_beta   90.00
_cell.angle_gamma   90.00
#
_symmetry.space_group_name_H-M   'P 1'
#
loop_
_entity.id
_entity.type
_entity.pdbx_description
1 polymer ?
#
loop_
_entity_poly.entity_id
_entity_poly.type
_entity_poly.pdbx_seq_one_letter_code
_entity_poly.pdbx_strand_id
1 'polypeptide(L)'
;MPDGLRSWLAPPPPTGRAAEVIDDPARRRLVVTEILVVLAVTLGLSALRSALSLIDSLLATTPLSEQQVALNAPAAAATLVDLALQLTRLLQLVGWGAVGAYLLLRAGFAMRDIGLDARRPGRDAAATVGLAAVIGIPGLGLYLVAHAVGVSLTIAPTTLTDTWWRIPVLLASAAANAWAEEIVMIGYLLTRLRQLGWSANRSLLAAAVLRGSYHLYQGFGGFVGNLVMGLVFGRYWQRTGRLWPLVAAHTLIDVVAFVGYAALKGHVSWLP
;
A
#
# COMPACT_ATOMS: atom_id res chain seq x y z
N MET A 1 3.76 32.29 -3.72
CA MET A 1 4.62 32.28 -2.51
C MET A 1 5.54 31.07 -2.61
N PRO A 2 6.84 31.18 -2.35
CA PRO A 2 7.72 30.03 -2.45
C PRO A 2 7.27 29.03 -1.38
N ASP A 3 6.86 27.88 -1.89
CA ASP A 3 6.15 26.82 -1.23
C ASP A 3 7.15 26.03 -0.36
N GLY A 4 7.70 26.70 0.66
CA GLY A 4 8.86 26.28 1.43
C GLY A 4 8.62 25.04 2.30
N LEU A 5 9.68 24.56 2.97
CA LEU A 5 9.68 23.36 3.81
C LEU A 5 8.51 23.30 4.81
N ARG A 6 8.01 24.46 5.27
CA ARG A 6 6.85 24.58 6.16
C ARG A 6 5.56 24.02 5.56
N SER A 7 5.28 24.21 4.26
CA SER A 7 4.07 23.65 3.64
C SER A 7 4.15 22.14 3.45
N TRP A 8 5.36 21.56 3.50
CA TRP A 8 5.53 20.12 3.62
C TRP A 8 5.28 19.64 5.04
N LEU A 9 5.64 20.37 6.09
CA LEU A 9 5.44 19.94 7.50
C LEU A 9 4.02 20.18 8.01
N ALA A 10 3.38 21.24 7.53
CA ALA A 10 2.01 21.64 7.83
C ALA A 10 1.31 21.96 6.50
N PRO A 11 0.74 20.94 5.81
CA PRO A 11 0.06 21.17 4.55
C PRO A 11 -1.15 22.09 4.76
N PRO A 12 -1.49 22.94 3.77
CA PRO A 12 -2.65 23.80 3.88
C PRO A 12 -3.91 22.95 4.08
N PRO A 13 -4.89 23.44 4.87
CA PRO A 13 -6.15 22.74 5.03
C PRO A 13 -6.80 22.55 3.65
N PRO A 14 -7.43 21.39 3.40
CA PRO A 14 -8.15 21.17 2.16
C PRO A 14 -9.32 22.15 2.05
N THR A 15 -9.81 22.35 0.83
CA THR A 15 -10.96 23.21 0.54
C THR A 15 -12.21 22.39 0.26
N GLY A 16 -13.39 23.00 0.38
CA GLY A 16 -14.67 22.36 0.04
C GLY A 16 -15.02 21.23 0.99
N ARG A 17 -15.66 20.17 0.48
CA ARG A 17 -16.17 19.04 1.28
C ARG A 17 -15.08 18.30 2.07
N ALA A 18 -13.85 18.30 1.56
CA ALA A 18 -12.70 17.72 2.26
C ALA A 18 -12.30 18.49 3.53
N ALA A 19 -12.78 19.72 3.72
CA ALA A 19 -12.59 20.55 4.90
C ALA A 19 -13.65 20.34 5.99
N GLU A 20 -14.80 19.72 5.64
CA GLU A 20 -15.93 19.56 6.55
C GLU A 20 -15.59 18.58 7.67
N VAL A 21 -15.58 19.08 8.91
CA VAL A 21 -15.53 18.26 10.12
C VAL A 21 -16.96 17.88 10.49
N ILE A 22 -17.16 16.62 10.87
CA ILE A 22 -18.45 16.12 11.31
C ILE A 22 -18.57 16.40 12.81
N ASP A 23 -19.46 17.34 13.17
CA ASP A 23 -19.69 17.72 14.57
C ASP A 23 -20.81 16.89 15.23
N ASP A 24 -21.77 16.39 14.45
CA ASP A 24 -22.86 15.55 14.96
C ASP A 24 -22.34 14.24 15.60
N PRO A 25 -22.54 14.01 16.91
CA PRO A 25 -22.01 12.83 17.60
C PRO A 25 -22.49 11.50 17.02
N ALA A 26 -23.74 11.43 16.53
CA ALA A 26 -24.28 10.19 15.96
C ALA A 26 -23.58 9.84 14.64
N ARG A 27 -23.46 10.80 13.73
CA ARG A 27 -22.72 10.64 12.46
C ARG A 27 -21.25 10.35 12.68
N ARG A 28 -20.60 10.97 13.68
CA ARG A 28 -19.21 10.65 14.06
C ARG A 28 -19.04 9.19 14.45
N ARG A 29 -19.92 8.65 15.30
CA ARG A 29 -19.89 7.24 15.70
C ARG A 29 -20.06 6.31 14.51
N LEU A 30 -20.97 6.61 13.60
CA LEU A 30 -21.15 5.83 12.37
C LEU A 30 -19.90 5.82 11.49
N VAL A 31 -19.21 6.95 11.34
CA VAL A 31 -17.94 7.00 10.58
C VAL A 31 -16.83 6.22 11.28
N VAL A 32 -16.74 6.26 12.60
CA VAL A 32 -15.79 5.42 13.35
C VAL A 32 -16.09 3.94 13.10
N THR A 33 -17.35 3.51 13.22
CA THR A 33 -17.76 2.13 12.92
C THR A 33 -17.46 1.76 11.46
N GLU A 34 -17.72 2.67 10.52
CA GLU A 34 -17.41 2.47 9.09
C GLU A 34 -15.91 2.20 8.89
N ILE A 35 -15.04 3.03 9.48
CA ILE A 35 -13.59 2.83 9.42
C ILE A 35 -13.21 1.47 10.01
N LEU A 36 -13.73 1.12 11.19
CA LEU A 36 -13.43 -0.15 11.85
C LEU A 36 -13.85 -1.34 10.99
N VAL A 37 -15.04 -1.29 10.40
CA VAL A 37 -15.54 -2.36 9.51
C VAL A 37 -14.67 -2.46 8.25
N VAL A 38 -14.39 -1.33 7.58
CA VAL A 38 -13.53 -1.32 6.38
C VAL A 38 -12.16 -1.91 6.71
N LEU A 39 -11.52 -1.47 7.79
CA LEU A 39 -10.21 -2.00 8.18
C LEU A 39 -10.29 -3.48 8.59
N ALA A 40 -11.34 -3.91 9.27
CA ALA A 40 -11.52 -5.30 9.68
C ALA A 40 -11.73 -6.26 8.50
N VAL A 41 -12.37 -5.81 7.40
CA VAL A 41 -12.57 -6.66 6.21
C VAL A 41 -11.44 -6.54 5.18
N THR A 42 -10.52 -5.59 5.37
CA THR A 42 -9.41 -5.31 4.45
C THR A 42 -8.05 -5.33 5.18
N LEU A 43 -7.28 -4.25 5.09
CA LEU A 43 -5.87 -4.13 5.48
C LEU A 43 -5.64 -4.13 7.00
N GLY A 44 -6.64 -3.75 7.80
CA GLY A 44 -6.53 -3.79 9.26
C GLY A 44 -6.44 -5.21 9.80
N LEU A 45 -7.25 -6.13 9.27
CA LEU A 45 -7.13 -7.55 9.61
C LEU A 45 -5.85 -8.17 9.02
N SER A 46 -5.39 -7.70 7.86
CA SER A 46 -4.06 -8.05 7.34
C SER A 46 -2.94 -7.63 8.29
N ALA A 47 -3.05 -6.47 8.97
CA ALA A 47 -2.08 -6.05 9.99
C ALA A 47 -2.02 -7.01 11.17
N LEU A 48 -3.16 -7.45 11.69
CA LEU A 48 -3.19 -8.43 12.77
C LEU A 48 -2.58 -9.77 12.33
N ARG A 49 -2.96 -10.29 11.16
CA ARG A 49 -2.39 -11.52 10.60
C ARG A 49 -0.88 -11.42 10.40
N SER A 50 -0.41 -10.26 9.95
CA SER A 50 1.01 -10.01 9.69
C SER A 50 1.82 -9.96 10.98
N ALA A 51 1.29 -9.34 12.03
CA ALA A 51 1.91 -9.33 13.35
C ALA A 51 2.00 -10.74 13.94
N LEU A 52 0.91 -11.53 13.85
CA LEU A 52 0.90 -12.92 14.29
C LEU A 52 1.89 -13.79 13.50
N SER A 53 1.95 -13.60 12.18
CA SER A 53 2.93 -14.30 11.32
C SER A 53 4.37 -13.96 11.71
N LEU A 54 4.68 -12.70 12.02
CA LEU A 54 6.02 -12.33 12.47
C LEU A 54 6.36 -12.93 13.83
N ILE A 55 5.40 -12.93 14.77
CA ILE A 55 5.59 -13.57 16.08
C ILE A 55 5.89 -15.07 15.90
N ASP A 56 5.13 -15.76 15.05
CA ASP A 56 5.37 -17.18 14.75
C ASP A 56 6.78 -17.39 14.15
N SER A 57 7.17 -16.56 13.17
CA SER A 57 8.52 -16.57 12.61
C SER A 57 9.61 -16.29 13.64
N LEU A 58 9.39 -15.41 14.62
CA LEU A 58 10.33 -15.10 15.69
C LEU A 58 10.45 -16.21 16.75
N LEU A 59 9.40 -17.03 16.91
CA LEU A 59 9.38 -18.16 17.83
C LEU A 59 9.98 -19.43 17.22
N ALA A 60 10.10 -19.49 15.89
CA ALA A 60 10.75 -20.58 15.19
C ALA A 60 12.25 -20.67 15.53
N THR A 61 12.81 -21.87 15.49
CA THR A 61 14.25 -22.10 15.71
C THR A 61 15.12 -21.60 14.55
N THR A 62 14.55 -21.50 13.35
CA THR A 62 15.23 -21.00 12.15
C THR A 62 15.34 -19.47 12.20
N PRO A 63 16.52 -18.87 11.99
CA PRO A 63 16.67 -17.42 11.92
C PRO A 63 15.76 -16.76 10.87
N LEU A 64 15.29 -15.53 11.12
CA LEU A 64 14.39 -14.82 10.20
C LEU A 64 14.94 -14.75 8.76
N SER A 65 16.23 -14.43 8.59
CA SER A 65 16.87 -14.31 7.27
C SER A 65 16.89 -15.61 6.46
N GLU A 66 16.78 -16.76 7.14
CA GLU A 66 16.73 -18.09 6.52
C GLU A 66 15.29 -18.57 6.25
N GLN A 67 14.29 -17.86 6.79
CA GLN A 67 12.89 -18.08 6.47
C GLN A 67 12.53 -17.31 5.19
N GLN A 68 11.49 -17.80 4.49
CA GLN A 68 11.03 -17.19 3.24
C GLN A 68 9.53 -16.93 3.29
N VAL A 69 9.13 -15.77 2.74
CA VAL A 69 7.73 -15.48 2.46
C VAL A 69 7.54 -15.13 0.99
N ALA A 70 6.54 -15.73 0.36
CA ALA A 70 6.21 -15.49 -1.04
C ALA A 70 4.98 -14.56 -1.15
N LEU A 71 5.09 -13.51 -1.98
CA LEU A 71 3.98 -12.58 -2.20
C LEU A 71 2.98 -13.13 -3.22
N ASN A 72 3.49 -13.61 -4.36
CA ASN A 72 2.70 -14.21 -5.42
C ASN A 72 3.09 -15.69 -5.56
N ALA A 73 2.37 -16.57 -4.87
CA ALA A 73 2.61 -18.01 -4.87
C ALA A 73 1.45 -18.81 -5.49
N PRO A 74 1.74 -19.98 -6.09
CA PRO A 74 0.71 -20.89 -6.58
C PRO A 74 -0.29 -21.27 -5.47
N ALA A 75 -1.57 -21.23 -5.80
CA ALA A 75 -2.67 -21.60 -4.93
C ALA A 75 -3.22 -23.01 -5.22
N ALA A 76 -2.87 -23.60 -6.36
CA ALA A 76 -3.26 -24.94 -6.76
C ALA A 76 -2.21 -25.57 -7.68
N ALA A 77 -2.16 -26.91 -7.72
CA ALA A 77 -1.27 -27.63 -8.64
C ALA A 77 -1.77 -27.58 -10.10
N ALA A 78 -3.09 -27.59 -10.31
CA ALA A 78 -3.69 -27.47 -11.63
C ALA A 78 -3.62 -26.02 -12.12
N THR A 79 -2.92 -25.78 -13.24
CA THR A 79 -2.56 -24.43 -13.71
C THR A 79 -3.75 -23.51 -13.97
N LEU A 80 -4.85 -24.03 -14.53
CA LEU A 80 -6.06 -23.23 -14.77
C LEU A 80 -6.83 -22.91 -13.48
N VAL A 81 -6.80 -23.82 -12.51
CA VAL A 81 -7.39 -23.58 -11.18
C VAL A 81 -6.57 -22.54 -10.43
N ASP A 82 -5.23 -22.62 -10.52
CA ASP A 82 -4.34 -21.61 -9.94
C ASP A 82 -4.61 -20.23 -10.56
N LEU A 83 -4.66 -20.12 -11.89
CA LEU A 83 -5.03 -18.88 -12.57
C LEU A 83 -6.38 -18.33 -12.05
N ALA A 84 -7.40 -19.16 -11.94
CA ALA A 84 -8.71 -18.73 -11.43
C ALA A 84 -8.63 -18.21 -9.97
N LEU A 85 -7.82 -18.85 -9.12
CA LEU A 85 -7.59 -18.39 -7.75
C LEU A 85 -6.78 -17.08 -7.70
N GLN A 86 -5.78 -16.91 -8.57
CA GLN A 86 -5.07 -15.63 -8.68
C GLN A 86 -6.03 -14.50 -9.11
N LEU A 87 -6.86 -14.73 -10.13
CA LEU A 87 -7.86 -13.74 -10.58
C LEU A 87 -8.89 -13.44 -9.48
N THR A 88 -9.24 -14.43 -8.64
CA THR A 88 -10.12 -14.23 -7.49
C THR A 88 -9.48 -13.33 -6.44
N ARG A 89 -8.18 -13.52 -6.14
CA ARG A 89 -7.40 -12.63 -5.26
C ARG A 89 -7.33 -11.20 -5.82
N LEU A 90 -7.13 -11.05 -7.12
CA LEU A 90 -7.17 -9.74 -7.79
C LEU A 90 -8.52 -9.06 -7.59
N LEU A 91 -9.61 -9.78 -7.83
CA LEU A 91 -10.97 -9.24 -7.66
C LEU A 91 -11.23 -8.81 -6.21
N GLN A 92 -10.71 -9.56 -5.24
CA GLN A 92 -10.79 -9.19 -3.82
C GLN A 92 -10.07 -7.86 -3.55
N LEU A 93 -8.83 -7.69 -4.03
CA LEU A 93 -8.06 -6.44 -3.87
C LEU A 93 -8.75 -5.24 -4.56
N VAL A 94 -9.27 -5.44 -5.77
CA VAL A 94 -10.08 -4.44 -6.47
C VAL A 94 -11.31 -4.08 -5.62
N GLY A 95 -11.98 -5.09 -5.06
CA GLY A 95 -13.13 -4.93 -4.16
C GLY A 95 -12.81 -4.11 -2.92
N TRP A 96 -11.64 -4.33 -2.29
CA TRP A 96 -11.21 -3.57 -1.11
C TRP A 96 -11.11 -2.07 -1.40
N GLY A 97 -10.40 -1.69 -2.48
CA GLY A 97 -10.34 -0.29 -2.89
C GLY A 97 -11.69 0.26 -3.34
N ALA A 98 -12.51 -0.55 -4.02
CA ALA A 98 -13.84 -0.16 -4.47
C ALA A 98 -14.78 0.15 -3.30
N VAL A 99 -14.73 -0.60 -2.19
CA VAL A 99 -15.51 -0.31 -0.98
C VAL A 99 -15.12 1.04 -0.39
N GLY A 100 -13.81 1.33 -0.26
CA GLY A 100 -13.34 2.63 0.23
C GLY A 100 -13.81 3.79 -0.67
N ALA A 101 -13.66 3.65 -1.99
CA ALA A 101 -14.12 4.63 -2.97
C ALA A 101 -15.65 4.82 -2.91
N TYR A 102 -16.41 3.72 -2.86
CA TYR A 102 -17.88 3.74 -2.80
C TYR A 102 -18.41 4.44 -1.54
N LEU A 103 -17.80 4.19 -0.38
CA LEU A 103 -18.20 4.84 0.87
C LEU A 103 -17.93 6.35 0.85
N LEU A 104 -16.87 6.79 0.17
CA LEU A 104 -16.64 8.21 -0.09
C LEU A 104 -17.72 8.80 -1.00
N LEU A 105 -18.11 8.10 -2.09
CA LEU A 105 -19.22 8.53 -2.95
C LEU A 105 -20.53 8.66 -2.15
N ARG A 106 -20.83 7.66 -1.31
CA ARG A 106 -21.99 7.66 -0.41
C ARG A 106 -21.97 8.80 0.59
N ALA A 107 -20.79 9.24 1.01
CA ALA A 107 -20.61 10.42 1.85
C ALA A 107 -20.63 11.75 1.07
N GLY A 108 -20.86 11.71 -0.24
CA GLY A 108 -21.03 12.85 -1.13
C GLY A 108 -19.72 13.44 -1.68
N PHE A 109 -18.60 12.72 -1.56
CA PHE A 109 -17.38 13.07 -2.28
C PHE A 109 -17.49 12.62 -3.75
N ALA A 110 -16.80 13.33 -4.64
CA ALA A 110 -16.48 12.83 -5.96
C ALA A 110 -15.07 12.22 -5.97
N MET A 111 -14.81 11.28 -6.88
CA MET A 111 -13.46 10.69 -7.03
C MET A 111 -12.37 11.73 -7.33
N ARG A 112 -12.74 12.82 -8.00
CA ARG A 112 -11.85 13.97 -8.23
C ARG A 112 -11.41 14.69 -6.94
N ASP A 113 -12.18 14.57 -5.86
CA ASP A 113 -11.89 15.24 -4.58
C ASP A 113 -10.75 14.56 -3.83
N ILE A 114 -10.54 13.25 -4.08
CA ILE A 114 -9.39 12.51 -3.59
C ILE A 114 -8.27 12.41 -4.64
N GLY A 115 -8.39 13.07 -5.79
CA GLY A 115 -7.34 13.10 -6.80
C GLY A 115 -7.34 11.95 -7.80
N LEU A 116 -8.48 11.27 -7.94
CA LEU A 116 -8.72 10.30 -9.02
C LEU A 116 -9.43 11.00 -10.19
N ASP A 117 -8.65 11.75 -10.97
CA ASP A 117 -9.11 12.41 -12.19
C ASP A 117 -7.98 12.54 -13.22
N ALA A 118 -8.34 12.85 -14.46
CA ALA A 118 -7.41 12.99 -15.58
C ALA A 118 -6.97 14.45 -15.84
N ARG A 119 -6.99 15.34 -14.84
CA ARG A 119 -6.74 16.79 -15.06
C ARG A 119 -5.26 17.13 -15.33
N ARG A 120 -4.30 16.29 -14.94
CA ARG A 120 -2.86 16.61 -15.00
C ARG A 120 -1.98 15.43 -15.44
N PRO A 121 -2.30 14.74 -16.55
CA PRO A 121 -1.68 13.46 -16.91
C PRO A 121 -0.15 13.53 -17.02
N GLY A 122 0.42 14.57 -17.64
CA GLY A 122 1.88 14.70 -17.78
C GLY A 122 2.61 14.92 -16.45
N ARG A 123 2.07 15.78 -15.57
CA ARG A 123 2.65 16.03 -14.23
C ARG A 123 2.49 14.82 -13.33
N ASP A 124 1.35 14.14 -13.43
CA ASP A 124 1.09 12.90 -12.69
C ASP A 124 2.05 11.79 -13.14
N ALA A 125 2.30 11.63 -14.44
CA ALA A 125 3.27 10.67 -14.95
C ALA A 125 4.71 10.94 -14.47
N ALA A 126 5.14 12.21 -14.48
CA ALA A 126 6.45 12.58 -13.94
C ALA A 126 6.54 12.31 -12.42
N ALA A 127 5.48 12.63 -11.67
CA ALA A 127 5.41 12.35 -10.24
C ALA A 127 5.42 10.84 -9.96
N THR A 128 4.72 10.03 -10.75
CA THR A 128 4.74 8.56 -10.67
C THR A 128 6.16 8.02 -10.73
N VAL A 129 6.91 8.39 -11.76
CA VAL A 129 8.29 7.91 -11.95
C VAL A 129 9.19 8.40 -10.82
N GLY A 130 9.09 9.69 -10.45
CA GLY A 130 9.89 10.27 -9.38
C GLY A 130 9.64 9.59 -8.02
N LEU A 131 8.36 9.40 -7.65
CA LEU A 131 7.98 8.74 -6.41
C LEU A 131 8.38 7.26 -6.39
N ALA A 132 8.21 6.55 -7.51
CA ALA A 132 8.66 5.18 -7.64
C ALA A 132 10.18 5.04 -7.45
N ALA A 133 10.97 5.94 -8.03
CA ALA A 133 12.42 5.93 -7.85
C ALA A 133 12.83 6.29 -6.41
N VAL A 134 12.21 7.32 -5.82
CA VAL A 134 12.51 7.80 -4.46
C VAL A 134 12.16 6.77 -3.38
N ILE A 135 11.18 5.90 -3.63
CA ILE A 135 10.81 4.83 -2.69
C ILE A 135 11.47 3.51 -3.06
N GLY A 136 11.35 3.06 -4.32
CA GLY A 136 11.78 1.74 -4.76
C GLY A 136 13.29 1.52 -4.68
N ILE A 137 14.10 2.50 -5.08
CA ILE A 137 15.57 2.36 -5.05
C ILE A 137 16.10 2.23 -3.61
N PRO A 138 15.86 3.20 -2.70
CA PRO A 138 16.30 3.04 -1.32
C PRO A 138 15.54 1.94 -0.59
N GLY A 139 14.30 1.61 -0.98
CA GLY A 139 13.55 0.47 -0.44
C GLY A 139 14.23 -0.86 -0.73
N LEU A 140 14.77 -1.06 -1.93
CA LEU A 140 15.59 -2.24 -2.25
C LEU A 140 16.85 -2.29 -1.38
N GLY A 141 17.54 -1.15 -1.21
CA GLY A 141 18.70 -1.06 -0.31
C GLY A 141 18.35 -1.39 1.14
N LEU A 142 17.23 -0.86 1.65
CA LEU A 142 16.72 -1.16 2.99
C LEU A 142 16.42 -2.65 3.17
N TYR A 143 15.78 -3.29 2.19
CA TYR A 143 15.53 -4.72 2.21
C TYR A 143 16.83 -5.52 2.31
N LEU A 144 17.80 -5.23 1.44
CA LEU A 144 19.08 -5.95 1.43
C LEU A 144 19.85 -5.77 2.75
N VAL A 145 19.86 -4.57 3.32
CA VAL A 145 20.49 -4.32 4.63
C VAL A 145 19.74 -5.03 5.75
N ALA A 146 18.41 -4.95 5.79
CA ALA A 146 17.59 -5.60 6.81
C ALA A 146 17.71 -7.12 6.78
N HIS A 147 17.79 -7.71 5.58
CA HIS A 147 18.04 -9.13 5.39
C HIS A 147 19.45 -9.51 5.84
N ALA A 148 20.47 -8.75 5.44
CA ALA A 148 21.86 -9.00 5.80
C ALA A 148 22.13 -8.94 7.32
N VAL A 149 21.41 -8.09 8.06
CA VAL A 149 21.51 -8.01 9.53
C VAL A 149 20.53 -8.93 10.26
N GLY A 150 19.79 -9.79 9.54
CA GLY A 150 18.96 -10.84 10.12
C GLY A 150 17.59 -10.41 10.67
N VAL A 151 17.12 -9.21 10.35
CA VAL A 151 15.83 -8.68 10.86
C VAL A 151 14.69 -8.74 9.84
N SER A 152 14.94 -9.27 8.66
CA SER A 152 13.96 -9.49 7.60
C SER A 152 14.01 -10.91 7.06
N LEU A 153 12.84 -11.42 6.67
CA LEU A 153 12.74 -12.68 5.95
C LEU A 153 13.25 -12.51 4.52
N THR A 154 13.62 -13.62 3.89
CA THR A 154 13.78 -13.64 2.43
C THR A 154 12.42 -13.41 1.78
N ILE A 155 12.26 -12.29 1.09
CA ILE A 155 11.03 -11.99 0.37
C ILE A 155 11.18 -12.56 -1.03
N ALA A 156 10.27 -13.46 -1.42
CA ALA A 156 10.12 -13.94 -2.77
C ALA A 156 8.93 -13.21 -3.44
N PRO A 157 9.16 -12.11 -4.19
CA PRO A 157 8.11 -11.39 -4.91
C PRO A 157 7.18 -12.28 -5.71
N THR A 158 7.71 -13.36 -6.30
CA THR A 158 6.91 -14.41 -6.89
C THR A 158 7.60 -15.77 -6.83
N THR A 159 6.78 -16.80 -6.65
CA THR A 159 7.14 -18.22 -6.83
C THR A 159 6.21 -18.90 -7.84
N LEU A 160 5.46 -18.12 -8.64
CA LEU A 160 4.63 -18.64 -9.71
C LEU A 160 5.50 -19.36 -10.75
N THR A 161 5.04 -20.53 -11.18
CA THR A 161 5.70 -21.34 -12.19
C THR A 161 5.65 -20.68 -13.56
N ASP A 162 6.50 -21.14 -14.48
CA ASP A 162 6.55 -20.58 -15.83
C ASP A 162 5.30 -20.95 -16.63
N THR A 163 4.35 -20.02 -16.64
CA THR A 163 3.08 -20.12 -17.36
C THR A 163 2.91 -18.88 -18.24
N TRP A 164 2.15 -19.02 -19.33
CA TRP A 164 1.88 -17.90 -20.24
C TRP A 164 1.18 -16.72 -19.54
N TRP A 165 0.42 -17.00 -18.47
CA TRP A 165 -0.34 -16.00 -17.71
C TRP A 165 0.45 -15.42 -16.53
N ARG A 166 1.63 -15.95 -16.19
CA ARG A 166 2.44 -15.48 -15.05
C ARG A 166 2.65 -13.98 -15.09
N ILE A 167 3.22 -13.45 -16.18
CA ILE A 167 3.51 -12.01 -16.29
C ILE A 167 2.23 -11.17 -16.29
N PRO A 168 1.19 -11.46 -17.11
CA PRO A 168 -0.09 -10.76 -17.02
C PRO A 168 -0.68 -10.69 -15.61
N VAL A 169 -0.66 -11.81 -14.88
CA VAL A 169 -1.16 -11.87 -13.50
C VAL A 169 -0.30 -11.05 -12.55
N LEU A 170 1.03 -11.07 -12.67
CA LEU A 170 1.91 -10.26 -11.82
C LEU A 170 1.69 -8.76 -12.03
N LEU A 171 1.54 -8.32 -13.29
CA LEU A 171 1.22 -6.92 -13.61
C LEU A 171 -0.14 -6.52 -13.02
N ALA A 172 -1.15 -7.37 -13.16
CA ALA A 172 -2.47 -7.11 -12.61
C ALA A 172 -2.47 -7.14 -11.06
N SER A 173 -1.66 -8.00 -10.45
CA SER A 173 -1.49 -8.11 -8.99
C SER A 173 -0.85 -6.85 -8.42
N ALA A 174 0.20 -6.34 -9.05
CA ALA A 174 0.83 -5.08 -8.69
C ALA A 174 -0.19 -3.91 -8.73
N ALA A 175 -0.96 -3.82 -9.81
CA ALA A 175 -1.97 -2.77 -9.95
C ALA A 175 -3.12 -2.90 -8.94
N ALA A 176 -3.60 -4.12 -8.71
CA ALA A 176 -4.68 -4.39 -7.77
C ALA A 176 -4.26 -4.15 -6.31
N ASN A 177 -3.02 -4.53 -5.95
CA ASN A 177 -2.46 -4.27 -4.63
C ASN A 177 -2.30 -2.77 -4.37
N ALA A 178 -1.66 -2.05 -5.30
CA ALA A 178 -1.55 -0.60 -5.26
C ALA A 178 -2.90 0.10 -5.17
N TRP A 179 -3.89 -0.35 -5.94
CA TRP A 179 -5.26 0.14 -5.84
C TRP A 179 -5.86 -0.07 -4.45
N ALA A 180 -5.81 -1.30 -3.93
CA ALA A 180 -6.38 -1.62 -2.62
C ALA A 180 -5.77 -0.74 -1.52
N GLU A 181 -4.44 -0.67 -1.49
CA GLU A 181 -3.74 0.06 -0.45
C GLU A 181 -3.89 1.57 -0.56
N GLU A 182 -3.62 2.18 -1.71
CA GLU A 182 -3.65 3.64 -1.81
C GLU A 182 -5.08 4.19 -1.68
N ILE A 183 -6.09 3.47 -2.20
CA ILE A 183 -7.47 3.91 -2.04
C ILE A 183 -7.93 3.79 -0.59
N VAL A 184 -7.67 2.67 0.08
CA VAL A 184 -8.12 2.46 1.47
C VAL A 184 -7.32 3.32 2.45
N MET A 185 -5.98 3.32 2.37
CA MET A 185 -5.11 3.95 3.36
C MET A 185 -4.98 5.45 3.15
N ILE A 186 -4.91 5.93 1.91
CA ILE A 186 -4.69 7.34 1.61
C ILE A 186 -6.00 8.03 1.23
N GLY A 187 -6.68 7.55 0.19
CA GLY A 187 -7.92 8.17 -0.28
C GLY A 187 -9.03 8.17 0.78
N TYR A 188 -9.33 7.00 1.33
CA TYR A 188 -10.42 6.78 2.28
C TYR A 188 -10.02 7.14 3.72
N LEU A 189 -9.04 6.45 4.31
CA LEU A 189 -8.76 6.55 5.74
C LEU A 189 -8.31 7.96 6.13
N LEU A 190 -7.39 8.59 5.40
CA LEU A 190 -6.97 9.97 5.71
C LEU A 190 -8.13 10.97 5.56
N THR A 191 -9.01 10.78 4.58
CA THR A 191 -10.21 11.61 4.42
C THR A 191 -11.15 11.43 5.61
N ARG A 192 -11.45 10.20 6.02
CA ARG A 192 -12.37 9.93 7.13
C ARG A 192 -11.81 10.38 8.49
N LEU A 193 -10.53 10.13 8.78
CA LEU A 193 -9.89 10.61 10.01
C LEU A 193 -9.95 12.14 10.11
N ARG A 194 -9.75 12.84 8.99
CA ARG A 194 -9.91 14.30 8.93
C ARG A 194 -11.36 14.73 9.18
N GLN A 195 -12.36 14.05 8.61
CA GLN A 195 -13.77 14.33 8.92
C GLN A 195 -14.09 14.11 10.42
N LEU A 196 -13.35 13.23 11.10
CA LEU A 196 -13.42 13.04 12.55
C LEU A 196 -12.64 14.11 13.34
N GLY A 197 -12.01 15.09 12.69
CA GLY A 197 -11.25 16.18 13.32
C GLY A 197 -9.79 15.85 13.62
N TRP A 198 -9.25 14.74 13.10
CA TRP A 198 -7.83 14.43 13.28
C TRP A 198 -6.98 15.41 12.45
N SER A 199 -5.92 15.94 13.07
CA SER A 199 -4.93 16.75 12.36
C SER A 199 -4.24 15.96 11.25
N ALA A 200 -3.79 16.65 10.19
CA ALA A 200 -3.09 16.03 9.06
C ALA A 200 -1.94 15.11 9.50
N ASN A 201 -1.12 15.54 10.46
CA ASN A 201 0.05 14.78 10.92
C ASN A 201 -0.32 13.55 11.74
N ARG A 202 -1.35 13.63 12.60
CA ARG A 202 -1.86 12.46 13.34
C ARG A 202 -2.46 11.42 12.40
N SER A 203 -3.28 11.85 11.43
CA SER A 203 -3.85 10.93 10.44
C SER A 203 -2.78 10.26 9.60
N LEU A 204 -1.77 11.03 9.17
CA LEU A 204 -0.64 10.53 8.40
C LEU A 204 0.15 9.47 9.17
N LEU A 205 0.52 9.75 10.42
CA LEU A 205 1.26 8.82 11.25
C LEU A 205 0.47 7.53 11.50
N ALA A 206 -0.82 7.65 11.83
CA ALA A 206 -1.67 6.48 12.06
C ALA A 206 -1.80 5.59 10.81
N ALA A 207 -2.04 6.20 9.64
CA ALA A 207 -2.12 5.47 8.38
C ALA A 207 -0.78 4.83 8.00
N ALA A 208 0.35 5.52 8.20
CA ALA A 208 1.68 5.00 7.90
C ALA A 208 2.09 3.85 8.82
N VAL A 209 1.80 3.95 10.12
CA VAL A 209 2.04 2.85 11.08
C VAL A 209 1.18 1.66 10.74
N LEU A 210 -0.12 1.85 10.47
CA LEU A 210 -1.00 0.77 10.05
C LEU A 210 -0.51 0.11 8.76
N ARG A 211 0.00 0.91 7.82
CA ARG A 211 0.67 0.40 6.60
C ARG A 211 1.87 -0.47 6.92
N GLY A 212 2.83 0.02 7.69
CA GLY A 212 3.96 -0.79 8.13
C GLY A 212 3.49 -2.10 8.79
N SER A 213 2.47 -2.04 9.64
CA SER A 213 1.97 -3.20 10.39
C SER A 213 1.43 -4.32 9.51
N TYR A 214 0.74 -4.02 8.41
CA TYR A 214 0.30 -5.08 7.47
C TYR A 214 1.41 -5.62 6.57
N HIS A 215 2.66 -5.19 6.77
CA HIS A 215 3.85 -5.79 6.17
C HIS A 215 4.78 -6.46 7.18
N LEU A 216 4.40 -6.57 8.46
CA LEU A 216 5.25 -7.22 9.48
C LEU A 216 5.61 -8.68 9.13
N TYR A 217 4.79 -9.38 8.35
CA TYR A 217 5.08 -10.75 7.90
C TYR A 217 6.36 -10.86 7.04
N GLN A 218 6.87 -9.74 6.53
CA GLN A 218 8.13 -9.65 5.79
C GLN A 218 9.34 -9.41 6.71
N GLY A 219 9.11 -9.23 8.02
CA GLY A 219 10.08 -8.81 9.01
C GLY A 219 10.13 -7.30 9.22
N PHE A 220 11.07 -6.84 10.03
CA PHE A 220 11.17 -5.44 10.44
C PHE A 220 11.55 -4.51 9.28
N GLY A 221 12.33 -4.99 8.30
CA GLY A 221 12.64 -4.22 7.09
C GLY A 221 11.39 -3.89 6.27
N GLY A 222 10.48 -4.86 6.11
CA GLY A 222 9.20 -4.66 5.43
C GLY A 222 8.30 -3.66 6.16
N PHE A 223 8.25 -3.72 7.49
CA PHE A 223 7.54 -2.74 8.32
C PHE A 223 8.08 -1.32 8.11
N VAL A 224 9.41 -1.13 8.24
CA VAL A 224 10.03 0.20 8.16
C VAL A 224 9.89 0.79 6.75
N GLY A 225 10.14 -0.01 5.71
CA GLY A 225 10.01 0.43 4.32
C GLY A 225 8.61 0.94 4.00
N ASN A 226 7.58 0.19 4.42
CA ASN A 226 6.19 0.55 4.18
C ASN A 226 5.70 1.70 5.07
N LEU A 227 6.21 1.81 6.30
CA LEU A 227 5.97 3.01 7.14
C LEU A 227 6.50 4.26 6.43
N VAL A 228 7.73 4.23 5.93
CA VAL A 228 8.34 5.37 5.21
C VAL A 228 7.56 5.69 3.94
N MET A 229 7.22 4.69 3.13
CA MET A 229 6.38 4.88 1.94
C MET A 229 5.04 5.52 2.29
N GLY A 230 4.36 5.02 3.34
CA GLY A 230 3.11 5.58 3.85
C GLY A 230 3.21 7.05 4.26
N LEU A 231 4.31 7.44 4.93
CA LEU A 231 4.58 8.85 5.27
C LEU A 231 4.77 9.72 4.02
N VAL A 232 5.59 9.27 3.06
CA VAL A 232 5.90 10.01 1.84
C VAL A 232 4.65 10.16 0.97
N PHE A 233 3.96 9.06 0.70
CA PHE A 233 2.77 9.04 -0.16
C PHE A 233 1.61 9.80 0.48
N GLY A 234 1.34 9.54 1.76
CA GLY A 234 0.28 10.24 2.48
C GLY A 234 0.55 11.75 2.55
N ARG A 235 1.80 12.17 2.76
CA ARG A 235 2.16 13.59 2.75
C ARG A 235 2.06 14.21 1.36
N TYR A 236 2.51 13.49 0.32
CA TYR A 236 2.35 13.93 -1.06
C TYR A 236 0.86 14.16 -1.39
N TRP A 237 -0.01 13.24 -1.01
CA TRP A 237 -1.45 13.39 -1.20
C TRP A 237 -2.03 14.56 -0.39
N GLN A 238 -1.68 14.71 0.89
CA GLN A 238 -2.16 15.82 1.71
C GLN A 238 -1.79 17.19 1.11
N ARG A 239 -0.63 17.29 0.44
CA ARG A 239 -0.15 18.54 -0.14
C ARG A 239 -0.67 18.79 -1.55
N THR A 240 -0.89 17.74 -2.34
CA THR A 240 -1.22 17.88 -3.78
C THR A 240 -2.68 17.53 -4.10
N GLY A 241 -3.34 16.75 -3.25
CA GLY A 241 -4.64 16.16 -3.51
C GLY A 241 -4.65 15.23 -4.72
N ARG A 242 -3.51 14.63 -5.10
CA ARG A 242 -3.39 13.71 -6.26
C ARG A 242 -3.15 12.28 -5.77
N LEU A 243 -4.02 11.36 -6.15
CA LEU A 243 -3.93 9.94 -5.75
C LEU A 243 -3.47 9.04 -6.89
N TRP A 244 -3.83 9.33 -8.15
CA TRP A 244 -3.35 8.56 -9.30
C TRP A 244 -1.82 8.39 -9.37
N PRO A 245 -1.00 9.44 -9.12
CA PRO A 245 0.45 9.27 -9.11
C PRO A 245 0.94 8.25 -8.08
N LEU A 246 0.24 8.14 -6.94
CA LEU A 246 0.60 7.22 -5.86
C LEU A 246 0.25 5.77 -6.25
N VAL A 247 -0.96 5.55 -6.75
CA VAL A 247 -1.40 4.23 -7.25
C VAL A 247 -0.44 3.74 -8.34
N ALA A 248 -0.10 4.62 -9.30
CA ALA A 248 0.79 4.26 -10.39
C ALA A 248 2.25 4.08 -9.94
N ALA A 249 2.73 4.89 -8.98
CA ALA A 249 4.08 4.74 -8.44
C ALA A 249 4.23 3.41 -7.67
N HIS A 250 3.24 3.08 -6.83
CA HIS A 250 3.18 1.80 -6.14
C HIS A 250 3.12 0.66 -7.14
N THR A 251 2.23 0.73 -8.14
CA THR A 251 2.15 -0.29 -9.20
C THR A 251 3.52 -0.48 -9.87
N LEU A 252 4.23 0.60 -10.19
CA LEU A 252 5.54 0.52 -10.82
C LEU A 252 6.59 -0.14 -9.91
N ILE A 253 6.60 0.19 -8.61
CA ILE A 253 7.48 -0.45 -7.62
C ILE A 253 7.20 -1.96 -7.58
N ASP A 254 5.93 -2.35 -7.45
CA ASP A 254 5.52 -3.76 -7.38
C ASP A 254 5.83 -4.50 -8.69
N VAL A 255 5.60 -3.89 -9.85
CA VAL A 255 5.96 -4.49 -11.15
C VAL A 255 7.46 -4.75 -11.23
N VAL A 256 8.29 -3.77 -10.85
CA VAL A 256 9.76 -3.93 -10.84
C VAL A 256 10.15 -5.05 -9.86
N ALA A 257 9.55 -5.11 -8.67
CA ALA A 257 9.83 -6.17 -7.71
C ALA A 257 9.39 -7.54 -8.24
N PHE A 258 8.17 -7.67 -8.77
CA PHE A 258 7.57 -8.96 -9.13
C PHE A 258 8.20 -9.52 -10.41
N VAL A 259 8.20 -8.72 -11.48
CA VAL A 259 8.74 -9.12 -12.79
C VAL A 259 10.25 -9.11 -12.80
N GLY A 260 10.88 -8.10 -12.17
CA GLY A 260 12.33 -8.02 -12.06
C GLY A 260 12.92 -9.19 -11.27
N TYR A 261 12.29 -9.60 -10.16
CA TYR A 261 12.70 -10.80 -9.44
C TYR A 261 12.54 -12.07 -10.28
N ALA A 262 11.41 -12.22 -10.98
CA ALA A 262 11.18 -13.35 -11.87
C ALA A 262 12.22 -13.46 -13.00
N ALA A 263 12.80 -12.34 -13.44
CA ALA A 263 13.80 -12.27 -14.49
C ALA A 263 15.25 -12.40 -13.98
N LEU A 264 15.53 -11.97 -12.74
CA LEU A 264 16.91 -11.85 -12.21
C LEU A 264 17.28 -12.94 -11.20
N LYS A 265 16.31 -13.56 -10.51
CA LYS A 265 16.60 -14.59 -9.51
C LYS A 265 17.38 -15.74 -10.15
N GLY A 266 18.51 -16.12 -9.54
CA GLY A 266 19.39 -17.16 -10.07
C GLY A 266 20.37 -16.69 -11.16
N HIS A 267 20.26 -15.44 -11.62
CA HIS A 267 21.17 -14.83 -12.58
C HIS A 267 22.09 -13.76 -11.97
N VAL A 268 21.78 -13.30 -10.75
CA VAL A 268 22.58 -12.32 -10.01
C VAL A 268 22.86 -12.82 -8.59
N SER A 269 24.05 -12.53 -8.06
CA SER A 269 24.52 -13.06 -6.77
C SER A 269 24.03 -12.28 -5.54
N TRP A 270 23.48 -11.08 -5.73
CA TRP A 270 23.08 -10.17 -4.66
C TRP A 270 21.60 -10.33 -4.27
N LEU A 271 20.80 -11.05 -5.07
CA LEU A 271 19.43 -11.40 -4.72
C LEU A 271 19.42 -12.68 -3.89
N PRO A 272 18.89 -12.66 -2.65
CA PRO A 272 18.69 -13.86 -1.83
C PRO A 272 17.69 -14.86 -2.43
#